data_AF-A0A9Q3JMW5-F1
#
_entry.id   AF-A0A9Q3JMW5-F1
#
_cell.length_a   1.000
_cell.length_b   1.000
_cell.length_c   1.000
_cell.angle_alpha   90.00
_cell.angle_beta   90.00
_cell.angle_gamma   90.00
#
_symmetry.space_group_name_H-M   'P 1'
#
loop_
_entity.id
_entity.type
_entity.pdbx_description
1 polymer ?
#
loop_
_entity_poly.entity_id
_entity_poly.type
_entity_poly.pdbx_seq_one_letter_code
_entity_poly.pdbx_strand_id
1 'polypeptide(L)'
;MDWVTGLIPGGKENYNACLIIVDRFSKSMRCLTCHKEDTAMDTALLFWNNIISTCGVPKIIISDRDPKFTYEFWTNLYDMLGTKLSFSTAYHPQTDGIDERMIQTMEGILRSKHSTTGKTPAVVEKGWNPLLPVDHLKKNLPTLHPTSKDFHDMWKRACDTAAKCIAEAKDYNKQRRDKSHIAPDLKEGDQVLVSTLYFNNLKGPKKMRD
;
A
#
# COMPACT_ATOMS: atom_id res chain seq x y z
N MET A 1 6.68 -11.86 4.14
CA MET A 1 5.28 -12.06 4.55
C MET A 1 5.07 -11.21 5.79
N ASP A 2 3.87 -10.66 5.93
CA ASP A 2 3.55 -9.71 7.02
C ASP A 2 2.07 -9.77 7.38
N TRP A 3 1.74 -9.41 8.63
CA TRP A 3 0.39 -9.44 9.17
C TRP A 3 -0.23 -8.06 9.23
N VAL A 4 -1.39 -7.92 8.62
CA VAL A 4 -2.25 -6.77 8.88
C VAL A 4 -3.27 -7.16 9.94
N THR A 5 -3.10 -6.63 11.13
CA THR A 5 -3.98 -6.88 12.28
C THR A 5 -4.85 -5.66 12.60
N GLY A 6 -5.89 -5.90 13.40
CA GLY A 6 -6.83 -4.86 13.82
C GLY A 6 -7.78 -4.43 12.70
N LEU A 7 -8.10 -5.35 11.79
CA LEU A 7 -9.16 -5.16 10.81
C LEU A 7 -10.51 -5.39 11.49
N ILE A 8 -11.57 -4.77 10.96
CA ILE A 8 -12.92 -5.07 11.43
C ILE A 8 -13.24 -6.53 11.07
N PRO A 9 -13.77 -7.32 12.02
CA PRO A 9 -14.36 -8.62 11.73
C PRO A 9 -15.32 -8.57 10.52
N GLY A 10 -14.97 -9.27 9.44
CA GLY A 10 -15.70 -9.25 8.18
C GLY A 10 -16.09 -10.64 7.67
N GLY A 11 -17.21 -10.69 6.94
CA GLY A 11 -17.74 -11.94 6.36
C GLY A 11 -18.59 -12.76 7.34
N LYS A 12 -19.00 -13.97 6.93
CA LYS A 12 -19.75 -14.89 7.80
C LYS A 12 -18.89 -15.40 8.96
N GLU A 13 -17.59 -15.56 8.70
CA GLU A 13 -16.61 -16.10 9.65
C GLU A 13 -15.99 -15.03 10.55
N ASN A 14 -16.30 -13.73 10.37
CA ASN A 14 -15.80 -12.63 11.21
C ASN A 14 -14.25 -12.50 11.26
N TYR A 15 -13.57 -12.63 10.12
CA TYR A 15 -12.10 -12.46 10.03
C TYR A 15 -11.67 -11.03 10.37
N ASN A 16 -10.68 -10.88 11.26
CA ASN A 16 -10.22 -9.60 11.81
C ASN A 16 -8.72 -9.31 11.54
N ALA A 17 -8.07 -10.16 10.73
CA ALA A 17 -6.70 -9.99 10.28
C ALA A 17 -6.53 -10.50 8.85
N CYS A 18 -5.44 -10.12 8.19
CA CYS A 18 -4.99 -10.77 6.97
C CYS A 18 -3.48 -11.02 6.97
N LEU A 19 -3.07 -12.14 6.38
CA LEU A 19 -1.69 -12.50 6.11
C LEU A 19 -1.37 -12.11 4.66
N ILE A 20 -0.42 -11.19 4.48
CA ILE A 20 0.04 -10.75 3.16
C ILE A 20 1.30 -11.53 2.79
N ILE A 21 1.26 -12.14 1.61
CA ILE A 21 2.34 -12.96 1.05
C ILE A 21 2.67 -12.43 -0.34
N VAL A 22 3.92 -12.06 -0.54
CA VAL A 22 4.45 -11.61 -1.83
C VAL A 22 5.46 -12.64 -2.31
N ASP A 23 5.26 -13.16 -3.52
CA ASP A 23 6.29 -13.93 -4.20
C ASP A 23 7.37 -12.98 -4.74
N ARG A 24 8.61 -13.17 -4.29
CA ARG A 24 9.73 -12.31 -4.67
C ARG A 24 10.09 -12.40 -6.15
N PHE A 25 9.81 -13.53 -6.80
CA PHE A 25 10.12 -13.73 -8.21
C PHE A 25 9.08 -13.08 -9.12
N SER A 26 7.82 -13.52 -9.04
CA SER A 26 6.75 -13.01 -9.91
C SER A 26 6.18 -11.66 -9.48
N LYS A 27 6.47 -11.22 -8.24
CA LYS A 27 5.80 -10.08 -7.58
C LYS A 27 4.29 -10.26 -7.43
N SER A 28 3.81 -11.49 -7.57
CA SER A 28 2.42 -11.84 -7.26
C SER A 28 2.19 -11.72 -5.76
N MET A 29 1.09 -11.08 -5.39
CA MET A 29 0.69 -10.89 -4.00
C MET A 29 -0.60 -11.64 -3.72
N ARG A 30 -0.65 -12.30 -2.56
CA ARG A 30 -1.86 -12.91 -2.01
C ARG A 30 -2.14 -12.36 -0.62
N CYS A 31 -3.42 -12.11 -0.37
CA CYS A 31 -3.95 -11.68 0.91
C CYS A 31 -4.86 -12.79 1.42
N LEU A 32 -4.48 -13.43 2.52
CA LEU A 32 -5.24 -14.52 3.13
C LEU A 32 -5.96 -13.98 4.37
N THR A 33 -7.28 -14.10 4.40
CA THR A 33 -8.08 -13.67 5.57
C THR A 33 -7.98 -14.68 6.70
N CYS A 34 -7.89 -14.18 7.92
CA CYS A 34 -7.55 -14.97 9.11
C CYS A 34 -7.97 -14.23 10.38
N HIS A 35 -7.79 -14.88 11.53
CA HIS A 35 -7.97 -14.22 12.82
C HIS A 35 -6.64 -13.77 13.42
N LYS A 36 -6.67 -12.64 14.11
CA LYS A 36 -5.55 -12.15 14.91
C LYS A 36 -5.15 -13.19 15.96
N GLU A 37 -6.14 -13.92 16.48
CA GLU A 37 -6.01 -14.95 17.50
C GLU A 37 -5.55 -16.31 16.92
N ASP A 38 -5.41 -16.45 15.60
CA ASP A 38 -4.99 -17.70 14.97
C ASP A 38 -3.64 -18.17 15.51
N THR A 39 -3.55 -19.46 15.81
CA THR A 39 -2.33 -20.07 16.32
C THR A 39 -1.29 -20.25 15.20
N ALA A 40 -0.06 -20.63 15.57
CA ALA A 40 0.96 -21.01 14.59
C ALA A 40 0.50 -22.20 13.70
N MET A 41 -0.29 -23.12 14.26
CA MET A 41 -0.83 -24.27 13.53
C MET A 41 -1.89 -23.84 12.52
N ASP A 42 -2.83 -22.97 12.92
CA ASP A 42 -3.84 -22.42 12.01
C ASP A 42 -3.18 -21.66 10.85
N THR A 43 -2.13 -20.88 11.17
CA THR A 43 -1.32 -20.16 10.18
C THR A 43 -0.64 -21.12 9.20
N ALA A 44 -0.08 -22.24 9.68
CA ALA A 44 0.56 -23.23 8.83
C ALA A 44 -0.45 -23.93 7.91
N LEU A 45 -1.63 -24.27 8.42
CA LEU A 45 -2.71 -24.83 7.60
C LEU A 45 -3.19 -23.84 6.54
N LEU A 46 -3.37 -22.57 6.93
CA LEU A 46 -3.75 -21.49 6.02
C LEU A 46 -2.71 -21.35 4.89
N PHE A 47 -1.43 -21.34 5.24
CA PHE A 47 -0.34 -21.26 4.27
C PHE A 47 -0.27 -22.50 3.37
N TRP A 48 -0.40 -23.70 3.95
CA TRP A 48 -0.37 -24.95 3.20
C TRP A 48 -1.48 -25.01 2.14
N ASN A 49 -2.71 -24.72 2.56
CA ASN A 49 -3.89 -24.84 1.72
C ASN A 49 -3.94 -23.80 0.60
N ASN A 50 -3.35 -22.61 0.79
CA ASN A 50 -3.47 -21.50 -0.18
C ASN A 50 -2.19 -21.22 -0.97
N ILE A 51 -1.02 -21.57 -0.43
CA ILE A 51 0.28 -21.28 -1.05
C ILE A 51 0.93 -22.56 -1.54
N ILE A 52 1.15 -23.53 -0.66
CA ILE A 52 1.87 -24.77 -1.03
C ILE A 52 1.07 -25.58 -2.05
N SER A 53 -0.25 -25.68 -1.88
CA SER A 53 -1.13 -26.35 -2.83
C SER A 53 -1.06 -25.79 -4.26
N THR A 54 -0.81 -24.49 -4.39
CA THR A 54 -0.92 -23.75 -5.66
C THR A 54 0.43 -23.50 -6.31
N CYS A 55 1.47 -23.27 -5.51
CA CYS A 55 2.80 -22.88 -5.97
C CYS A 55 3.92 -23.84 -5.58
N GLY A 56 3.61 -24.87 -4.79
CA GLY A 56 4.60 -25.79 -4.23
C GLY A 56 5.32 -25.21 -3.02
N VAL A 57 6.29 -25.98 -2.53
CA VAL A 57 7.08 -25.64 -1.34
C VAL A 57 8.10 -24.53 -1.69
N PRO A 58 8.07 -23.37 -1.00
CA PRO A 58 9.03 -22.30 -1.26
C PRO A 58 10.44 -22.68 -0.78
N LYS A 59 11.47 -22.22 -1.49
CA LYS A 59 12.87 -22.42 -1.08
C LYS A 59 13.27 -21.59 0.13
N ILE A 60 12.76 -20.35 0.19
CA ILE A 60 13.08 -19.38 1.24
C ILE A 60 11.80 -18.65 1.62
N ILE A 61 11.54 -18.54 2.92
CA ILE A 61 10.46 -17.69 3.46
C ILE A 61 11.12 -16.56 4.23
N ILE A 62 10.76 -15.33 3.88
CA ILE A 62 11.18 -14.12 4.59
C ILE A 62 9.96 -13.55 5.31
N SER A 63 10.06 -13.39 6.63
CA SER A 63 9.02 -12.83 7.49
C SER A 63 9.61 -11.95 8.57
N ASP A 64 8.78 -11.18 9.24
CA ASP A 64 9.13 -10.56 10.51
C ASP A 64 9.29 -11.63 11.61
N ARG A 65 9.63 -11.16 12.82
CA ARG A 65 9.81 -12.01 14.01
C ARG A 65 8.52 -12.22 14.79
N ASP A 66 7.37 -12.28 14.11
CA ASP A 66 6.10 -12.57 14.79
C ASP A 66 6.19 -13.94 15.51
N PRO A 67 5.70 -14.06 16.76
CA PRO A 67 5.65 -15.31 17.51
C PRO A 67 5.08 -16.50 16.72
N LYS A 68 4.12 -16.26 15.82
CA LYS A 68 3.52 -17.31 14.99
C LYS A 68 4.51 -17.95 14.02
N PHE A 69 5.51 -17.20 13.54
CA PHE A 69 6.54 -17.67 12.62
C PHE A 69 7.82 -18.14 13.30
N THR A 70 8.02 -17.75 14.55
CA THR A 70 9.19 -18.14 15.36
C THR A 70 8.89 -19.32 16.28
N TYR A 71 7.63 -19.77 16.34
CA TYR A 71 7.22 -20.93 17.11
C TYR A 71 7.85 -22.23 16.59
N GLU A 72 8.22 -23.13 17.51
CA GLU A 72 8.97 -24.36 17.23
C GLU A 72 8.30 -25.24 16.15
N PHE A 73 6.98 -25.29 16.15
CA PHE A 73 6.22 -26.02 15.12
C PHE A 73 6.50 -25.48 13.70
N TRP A 74 6.47 -24.15 13.52
CA TRP A 74 6.70 -23.53 12.22
C TRP A 74 8.14 -23.76 11.75
N THR A 75 9.12 -23.58 12.66
CA THR A 75 10.53 -23.81 12.32
C THR A 75 10.79 -25.27 11.93
N ASN A 76 10.27 -26.22 12.71
CA ASN A 76 10.49 -27.65 12.45
C ASN A 76 9.76 -28.12 11.18
N LEU A 77 8.56 -27.61 10.91
CA LEU A 77 7.81 -27.93 9.70
C LEU A 77 8.60 -27.54 8.45
N TYR A 78 9.13 -26.32 8.39
CA TYR A 78 9.85 -25.84 7.21
C TYR A 78 11.27 -26.37 7.10
N ASP A 79 11.91 -26.73 8.21
CA ASP A 79 13.17 -27.47 8.19
C ASP A 79 12.99 -28.85 7.56
N MET A 80 11.93 -29.57 7.93
CA MET A 80 11.57 -30.85 7.31
C MET A 80 11.23 -30.74 5.82
N LEU A 81 10.61 -29.61 5.40
CA LEU A 81 10.30 -29.34 4.00
C LEU A 81 11.51 -28.84 3.18
N GLY A 82 12.67 -28.64 3.82
CA GLY A 82 13.86 -28.09 3.18
C GLY A 82 13.75 -26.61 2.81
N THR A 83 12.85 -25.88 3.46
CA THR A 83 12.65 -24.44 3.27
C THR A 83 13.49 -23.65 4.27
N LYS A 84 14.32 -22.73 3.76
CA LYS A 84 15.10 -21.83 4.62
C LYS A 84 14.23 -20.69 5.16
N LEU A 85 14.08 -20.62 6.48
CA LEU A 85 13.44 -19.46 7.12
C LEU A 85 14.45 -18.33 7.33
N SER A 86 14.06 -17.11 6.99
CA SER A 86 14.88 -15.90 7.15
C SER A 86 14.05 -14.81 7.80
N PHE A 87 14.28 -14.58 9.08
CA PHE A 87 13.56 -13.53 9.81
C PHE A 87 14.21 -12.17 9.58
N SER A 88 13.44 -11.20 9.09
CA SER A 88 13.90 -9.83 8.94
C SER A 88 14.16 -9.22 10.31
N THR A 89 15.28 -8.51 10.43
CA THR A 89 15.51 -7.59 11.54
C THR A 89 14.92 -6.24 11.16
N ALA A 90 14.23 -5.57 12.08
CA ALA A 90 13.99 -4.14 11.94
C ALA A 90 15.33 -3.47 11.57
N TYR A 91 15.40 -2.80 10.41
CA TYR A 91 16.60 -2.11 9.86
C TYR A 91 17.61 -2.91 9.02
N HIS A 92 17.22 -3.71 8.01
CA HIS A 92 18.16 -4.09 6.91
C HIS A 92 17.56 -3.94 5.50
N PRO A 93 17.36 -2.70 5.02
CA PRO A 93 16.80 -2.42 3.70
C PRO A 93 17.92 -2.42 2.65
N GLN A 94 18.41 -3.59 2.25
CA GLN A 94 19.44 -3.63 1.19
C GLN A 94 19.02 -4.36 -0.09
N THR A 95 17.94 -5.15 -0.06
CA THR A 95 17.43 -5.80 -1.28
C THR A 95 15.92 -6.02 -1.35
N ASP A 96 15.17 -5.76 -0.26
CA ASP A 96 13.75 -6.09 -0.14
C ASP A 96 12.79 -4.90 -0.20
N GLY A 97 13.31 -3.70 -0.48
CA GLY A 97 12.50 -2.47 -0.45
C GLY A 97 11.32 -2.45 -1.42
N ILE A 98 11.32 -3.24 -2.51
CA ILE A 98 10.14 -3.35 -3.39
C ILE A 98 9.05 -4.18 -2.73
N ASP A 99 9.38 -5.33 -2.16
CA ASP A 99 8.42 -6.23 -1.54
C ASP A 99 7.87 -5.59 -0.25
N GLU A 100 8.72 -4.92 0.53
CA GLU A 100 8.31 -4.11 1.68
C GLU A 100 7.40 -2.94 1.27
N ARG A 101 7.73 -2.21 0.20
CA ARG A 101 6.86 -1.13 -0.31
C ARG A 101 5.53 -1.65 -0.80
N MET A 102 5.48 -2.84 -1.40
CA MET A 102 4.22 -3.47 -1.82
C MET A 102 3.35 -3.80 -0.62
N ILE A 103 3.93 -4.41 0.42
CA ILE A 103 3.23 -4.70 1.67
C ILE A 103 2.72 -3.40 2.30
N GLN A 104 3.56 -2.39 2.48
CA GLN A 104 3.17 -1.07 3.03
C GLN A 104 2.08 -0.37 2.19
N THR A 105 2.18 -0.44 0.86
CA THR A 105 1.16 0.14 -0.03
C THR A 105 -0.16 -0.57 0.17
N MET A 106 -0.16 -1.89 0.32
CA MET A 106 -1.37 -2.66 0.57
C MET A 106 -1.98 -2.36 1.94
N GLU A 107 -1.17 -2.30 2.99
CA GLU A 107 -1.62 -1.85 4.31
C GLU A 107 -2.24 -0.45 4.24
N GLY A 108 -1.59 0.45 3.50
CA GLY A 108 -2.07 1.78 3.20
C GLY A 108 -3.42 1.75 2.50
N ILE A 109 -3.57 0.94 1.44
CA ILE A 109 -4.84 0.79 0.70
C ILE A 109 -5.95 0.29 1.63
N LEU A 110 -5.69 -0.76 2.41
CA LEU A 110 -6.65 -1.32 3.37
C LEU A 110 -7.09 -0.30 4.44
N ARG A 111 -6.24 0.69 4.75
CA ARG A 111 -6.49 1.73 5.76
C ARG A 111 -6.92 3.09 5.17
N SER A 112 -6.75 3.32 3.87
CA SER A 112 -6.91 4.63 3.22
C SER A 112 -8.34 4.92 2.76
N LYS A 113 -8.68 6.21 2.65
CA LYS A 113 -9.96 6.70 2.12
C LYS A 113 -9.86 6.82 0.60
N HIS A 114 -10.84 6.27 -0.12
CA HIS A 114 -10.90 6.35 -1.57
C HIS A 114 -11.17 7.80 -2.01
N SER A 115 -10.41 8.29 -3.01
CA SER A 115 -10.39 9.71 -3.40
C SER A 115 -11.75 10.23 -3.88
N THR A 116 -12.51 9.42 -4.62
CA THR A 116 -13.84 9.81 -5.14
C THR A 116 -14.93 9.76 -4.08
N THR A 117 -14.87 8.82 -3.13
CA THR A 117 -15.95 8.62 -2.15
C THR A 117 -15.65 9.31 -0.82
N GLY A 118 -14.40 9.73 -0.59
CA GLY A 118 -13.92 10.29 0.68
C GLY A 118 -13.99 9.30 1.84
N LYS A 119 -14.28 8.03 1.56
CA LYS A 119 -14.62 6.98 2.52
C LYS A 119 -13.63 5.83 2.39
N THR A 120 -13.25 5.21 3.49
CA THR A 120 -12.47 3.97 3.45
C THR A 120 -13.33 2.87 2.81
N PRO A 121 -12.72 1.82 2.24
CA PRO A 121 -13.46 0.64 1.79
C PRO A 121 -14.42 0.11 2.86
N ALA A 122 -14.03 0.14 4.14
CA ALA A 122 -14.87 -0.23 5.28
C ALA A 122 -16.16 0.61 5.40
N VAL A 123 -16.07 1.94 5.21
CA VAL A 123 -17.25 2.82 5.27
C VAL A 123 -18.14 2.64 4.03
N VAL A 124 -17.56 2.31 2.87
CA VAL A 124 -18.34 2.08 1.64
C VAL A 124 -19.10 0.76 1.70
N GLU A 125 -18.47 -0.32 2.20
CA GLU A 125 -19.12 -1.63 2.28
C GLU A 125 -20.02 -1.80 3.51
N LYS A 126 -19.64 -1.25 4.66
CA LYS A 126 -20.31 -1.52 5.96
C LYS A 126 -20.98 -0.30 6.57
N GLY A 127 -20.76 0.89 6.02
CA GLY A 127 -21.37 2.14 6.49
C GLY A 127 -20.69 2.80 7.69
N TRP A 128 -19.60 2.22 8.22
CA TRP A 128 -18.86 2.75 9.37
C TRP A 128 -17.35 2.47 9.28
N ASN A 129 -16.56 3.23 10.03
CA ASN A 129 -15.10 3.14 10.05
C ASN A 129 -14.65 2.49 11.37
N PRO A 130 -13.68 1.55 11.36
CA PRO A 130 -13.21 0.90 12.59
C PRO A 130 -12.66 1.91 13.58
N LEU A 131 -12.92 1.67 14.86
CA LEU A 131 -12.21 2.35 15.94
C LEU A 131 -10.77 1.81 15.97
N LEU A 132 -9.81 2.67 15.66
CA LEU A 132 -8.38 2.43 15.85
C LEU A 132 -8.01 2.55 17.34
N PRO A 133 -6.86 2.01 17.78
CA PRO A 133 -6.33 2.24 19.14
C PRO A 133 -6.26 3.73 19.54
N VAL A 134 -6.04 4.62 18.57
CA VAL A 134 -6.09 6.08 18.76
C VAL A 134 -7.50 6.61 19.06
N ASP A 135 -8.55 5.92 18.62
CA ASP A 135 -9.95 6.29 18.87
C ASP A 135 -10.40 5.90 20.29
N HIS A 136 -9.62 5.08 21.00
CA HIS A 136 -9.78 4.81 22.43
C HIS A 136 -9.11 5.85 23.33
N LEU A 137 -8.35 6.80 22.77
CA LEU A 137 -7.90 7.96 23.52
C LEU A 137 -9.14 8.81 23.84
N LYS A 138 -9.54 8.83 25.12
CA LYS A 138 -10.72 9.58 25.58
C LYS A 138 -10.64 11.02 25.05
N LYS A 139 -11.67 11.47 24.31
CA LYS A 139 -11.79 12.88 23.86
C LYS A 139 -11.61 13.90 24.98
N ASN A 140 -11.88 13.49 26.23
CA ASN A 140 -11.70 14.28 27.44
C ASN A 140 -10.66 13.62 28.36
N LEU A 141 -9.39 13.56 27.95
CA LEU A 141 -8.30 13.33 28.90
C LEU A 141 -8.20 14.56 29.82
N PRO A 142 -8.16 14.38 31.15
CA PRO A 142 -7.94 15.49 32.05
C PRO A 142 -6.52 16.02 31.84
N THR A 143 -6.44 17.30 31.48
CA THR A 143 -5.24 18.14 31.36
C THR A 143 -4.13 17.59 30.47
N LEU A 144 -4.10 18.06 29.21
CA LEU A 144 -2.92 17.97 28.36
C LEU A 144 -1.74 18.62 29.12
N HIS A 145 -0.65 17.88 29.35
CA HIS A 145 0.57 18.45 29.90
C HIS A 145 1.00 19.62 29.00
N PRO A 146 1.40 20.78 29.55
CA PRO A 146 1.71 21.98 28.76
C PRO A 146 2.68 21.70 27.59
N THR A 147 3.69 20.86 27.82
CA THR A 147 4.63 20.40 26.78
C THR A 147 3.97 19.70 25.60
N SER A 148 2.92 18.90 25.83
CA SER A 148 2.19 18.21 24.76
C SER A 148 1.35 19.20 23.93
N LYS A 149 0.87 20.28 24.55
CA LYS A 149 0.17 21.37 23.85
C LYS A 149 1.15 22.14 22.97
N ASP A 150 2.31 22.50 23.53
CA ASP A 150 3.37 23.19 22.79
C ASP A 150 3.87 22.36 21.61
N PHE A 151 4.02 21.05 21.79
CA PHE A 151 4.38 20.12 20.73
C PHE A 151 3.31 20.05 19.63
N HIS A 152 2.02 19.99 20.00
CA HIS A 152 0.92 20.01 19.02
C HIS A 152 0.88 21.31 18.21
N ASP A 153 1.09 22.45 18.87
CA ASP A 153 1.10 23.76 18.21
C ASP A 153 2.36 23.96 17.35
N MET A 154 3.49 23.39 17.75
CA MET A 154 4.68 23.29 16.90
C MET A 154 4.41 22.41 15.68
N TRP A 155 3.81 21.24 15.87
CA TRP A 155 3.50 20.29 14.80
C TRP A 155 2.53 20.88 13.78
N LYS A 156 1.46 21.55 14.25
CA LYS A 156 0.53 22.28 13.38
C LYS A 156 1.24 23.33 12.52
N ARG A 157 2.10 24.15 13.14
CA ARG A 157 2.90 25.14 12.40
C ARG A 157 3.78 24.49 11.34
N ALA A 158 4.43 23.38 11.67
CA ALA A 158 5.25 22.63 10.72
C ALA A 158 4.42 22.08 9.54
N CYS A 159 3.24 21.53 9.81
CA CYS A 159 2.31 21.07 8.77
C CYS A 159 1.84 22.22 7.87
N ASP A 160 1.49 23.37 8.45
CA ASP A 160 1.04 24.54 7.69
C ASP A 160 2.18 25.09 6.80
N THR A 161 3.40 25.14 7.32
CA THR A 161 4.58 25.52 6.55
C THR A 161 4.85 24.53 5.42
N ALA A 162 4.80 23.23 5.69
CA ALA A 162 4.99 22.20 4.66
C ALA A 162 3.92 22.30 3.56
N ALA A 163 2.65 22.52 3.93
CA ALA A 163 1.57 22.71 2.97
C ALA A 163 1.79 23.94 2.08
N LYS A 164 2.26 25.06 2.66
CA LYS A 164 2.66 26.25 1.90
C LYS A 164 3.81 25.96 0.94
N CYS A 165 4.88 25.30 1.40
CA CYS A 165 6.00 24.94 0.54
C CYS A 165 5.59 24.05 -0.64
N ILE A 166 4.68 23.10 -0.41
CA ILE A 166 4.14 22.25 -1.48
C ILE A 166 3.32 23.07 -2.48
N ALA A 167 2.49 24.01 -2.00
CA ALA A 167 1.71 24.90 -2.86
C ALA A 167 2.62 25.80 -3.72
N GLU A 168 3.62 26.43 -3.10
CA GLU A 168 4.63 27.25 -3.77
C GLU A 168 5.42 26.45 -4.82
N ALA A 169 5.84 25.23 -4.49
CA ALA A 169 6.53 24.35 -5.43
C ALA A 169 5.63 23.96 -6.61
N LYS A 170 4.34 23.72 -6.38
CA LYS A 170 3.37 23.42 -7.44
C LYS A 170 3.19 24.62 -8.37
N ASP A 171 3.07 25.82 -7.83
CA ASP A 171 2.91 27.05 -8.61
C ASP A 171 4.18 27.37 -9.41
N TYR A 172 5.36 27.20 -8.81
CA TYR A 172 6.65 27.33 -9.50
C TYR A 172 6.73 26.35 -10.69
N ASN A 173 6.40 25.08 -10.48
CA ASN A 173 6.41 24.07 -11.53
C ASN A 173 5.42 24.38 -12.65
N LYS A 174 4.23 24.90 -12.30
CA LYS A 174 3.24 25.35 -13.27
C LYS A 174 3.79 26.50 -14.13
N GLN A 175 4.30 27.57 -13.51
CA GLN A 175 4.86 28.72 -14.23
C GLN A 175 6.03 28.32 -15.14
N ARG A 176 6.90 27.41 -14.67
CA ARG A 176 8.01 26.89 -15.48
C ARG A 176 7.49 26.10 -16.68
N ARG A 177 6.49 25.25 -16.48
CA ARG A 177 5.89 24.44 -17.55
C ARG A 177 5.20 25.32 -18.59
N ASP A 178 4.43 26.32 -18.14
CA ASP A 178 3.72 27.28 -19.01
C ASP A 178 4.72 28.09 -19.88
N LYS A 179 5.90 28.44 -19.34
CA LYS A 179 6.98 29.09 -20.13
C LYS A 179 7.59 28.17 -21.19
N SER A 180 7.77 26.89 -20.89
CA SER A 180 8.39 25.92 -21.82
C SER A 180 7.40 25.32 -22.84
N HIS A 181 6.12 25.29 -22.50
CA HIS A 181 5.05 24.72 -23.31
C HIS A 181 4.04 25.81 -23.67
N ILE A 182 4.48 26.72 -24.54
CA ILE A 182 3.59 27.68 -25.19
C ILE A 182 2.88 26.92 -26.31
N ALA A 183 1.56 26.82 -26.24
CA ALA A 183 0.78 26.33 -27.37
C ALA A 183 0.94 27.35 -28.52
N PRO A 184 1.24 26.91 -29.75
CA PRO A 184 1.28 27.83 -30.88
C PRO A 184 -0.11 28.47 -31.06
N ASP A 185 -0.14 29.79 -31.25
CA ASP A 185 -1.35 30.52 -31.62
C ASP A 185 -1.67 30.19 -33.08
N LEU A 186 -2.54 29.21 -33.30
CA LEU A 186 -2.93 28.73 -34.62
C LEU A 186 -4.21 29.44 -35.06
N LYS A 187 -4.20 30.04 -36.24
CA LYS A 187 -5.37 30.65 -36.86
C LYS A 187 -5.91 29.75 -37.95
N GLU A 188 -7.20 29.89 -38.25
CA GLU A 188 -7.83 29.16 -39.34
C GLU A 188 -7.11 29.48 -40.67
N GLY A 189 -6.54 28.44 -41.30
CA GLY A 189 -5.74 28.56 -42.52
C GLY A 189 -4.23 28.30 -42.34
N ASP A 190 -3.72 28.23 -41.11
CA ASP A 190 -2.32 27.92 -40.86
C ASP A 190 -2.00 26.46 -41.18
N GLN A 191 -0.88 26.24 -41.89
CA GLN A 191 -0.38 24.90 -42.18
C GLN A 191 0.39 24.34 -40.98
N VAL A 192 -0.03 23.20 -40.46
CA VAL A 192 0.61 22.52 -39.33
C VAL A 192 1.16 21.17 -39.73
N LEU A 193 2.33 20.84 -39.18
CA LEU A 193 2.92 19.51 -39.31
C LEU A 193 2.29 18.59 -38.27
N VAL A 194 1.61 17.54 -38.74
CA VAL A 194 1.00 16.53 -37.88
C VAL A 194 1.87 15.28 -37.88
N SER A 195 2.23 14.79 -36.69
CA SER A 195 3.02 13.57 -36.57
C SER A 195 2.23 12.37 -37.08
N THR A 196 2.80 11.66 -38.06
CA THR A 196 2.21 10.48 -38.69
C THR A 196 2.20 9.26 -37.76
N LEU A 197 3.03 9.25 -36.72
CA LEU A 197 3.14 8.17 -35.73
C LEU A 197 1.82 7.84 -35.02
N TYR A 198 0.98 8.85 -34.79
CA TYR A 198 -0.30 8.71 -34.08
C TYR A 198 -1.50 9.16 -34.93
N PHE A 199 -1.29 9.50 -36.20
CA PHE A 199 -2.34 9.98 -37.08
C PHE A 199 -3.09 8.81 -37.74
N ASN A 200 -4.21 8.41 -37.13
CA ASN A 200 -5.11 7.44 -37.73
C ASN A 200 -6.00 8.13 -38.78
N ASN A 201 -5.56 8.10 -40.03
CA ASN A 201 -6.32 8.63 -41.17
C ASN A 201 -7.54 7.73 -41.47
N LEU A 202 -8.66 7.95 -40.76
CA LEU A 202 -9.84 7.09 -40.80
C LEU A 202 -10.61 7.16 -42.15
N LYS A 203 -10.50 8.26 -42.91
CA LYS A 203 -11.31 8.49 -44.13
C LYS A 203 -10.58 9.17 -45.31
N GLY A 204 -9.28 9.45 -45.23
CA GLY A 204 -8.50 10.14 -46.29
C GLY A 204 -7.58 9.23 -47.12
N PRO A 205 -6.94 9.76 -48.18
CA PRO A 205 -6.06 9.01 -49.07
C PRO A 205 -4.86 8.41 -48.33
N LYS A 206 -4.54 7.13 -48.61
CA LYS A 206 -3.50 6.31 -47.93
C LYS A 206 -2.05 6.82 -48.07
N LYS A 207 -1.77 7.84 -48.89
CA LYS A 207 -0.42 8.32 -49.24
C LYS A 207 0.33 9.08 -48.14
N MET A 208 -0.19 9.18 -46.91
CA MET A 208 0.46 9.89 -45.80
C MET A 208 1.12 8.97 -44.76
N ARG A 209 1.47 7.73 -45.14
CA ARG A 209 2.06 6.73 -44.23
C ARG A 209 3.54 6.42 -44.46
N ASP A 210 4.18 7.06 -45.44
CA ASP A 210 5.59 6.86 -45.79
C ASP A 210 6.47 7.98 -45.23
#